data_AF-A0A8T6VKK5-F1
#
_entry.id   AF-A0A8T6VKK5-F1
#
_cell.length_a   1.000
_cell.length_b   1.000
_cell.length_c   1.000
_cell.angle_alpha   90.00
_cell.angle_beta   90.00
_cell.angle_gamma   90.00
#
_symmetry.space_group_name_H-M   'P 1'
#
loop_
_entity.id
_entity.type
_entity.pdbx_description
1 polymer ?
#
loop_
_entity_poly.entity_id
_entity_poly.type
_entity_poly.pdbx_seq_one_letter_code
_entity_poly.pdbx_strand_id
1 'polypeptide(L)'
;KTPVSIGITVLKGSQLKTLQELQKLRKFTSLDLMGDFIPYLLKEKKNVNAYTTDAFWYDVGSIERYERLDNDIVKKELDYLLL
;
A
#
# COMPACT_ATOMS: atom_id res chain seq x y z
N LYS A 1 -3.59 -19.16 5.00
CA LYS A 1 -3.63 -18.03 4.02
C LYS A 1 -2.33 -17.25 4.16
N THR A 2 -1.69 -16.89 3.05
CA THR A 2 -0.48 -16.04 3.07
C THR A 2 -0.92 -14.58 3.17
N PRO A 3 -0.38 -13.77 4.09
CA PRO A 3 -0.67 -12.34 4.14
C PRO A 3 -0.23 -11.64 2.84
N VAL A 4 -0.98 -10.62 2.44
CA VAL A 4 -0.68 -9.79 1.27
C VAL A 4 -0.55 -8.33 1.70
N SER A 5 0.24 -7.55 0.98
CA SER A 5 0.30 -6.11 1.19
C SER A 5 -0.95 -5.43 0.64
N ILE A 6 -1.50 -4.48 1.40
CA ILE A 6 -2.64 -3.63 1.00
C ILE A 6 -2.20 -2.24 0.51
N GLY A 7 -0.91 -2.03 0.25
CA GLY A 7 -0.38 -0.78 -0.30
C GLY A 7 -0.22 0.36 0.72
N ILE A 8 -0.44 0.11 2.01
CA ILE A 8 -0.19 1.10 3.08
C ILE A 8 1.23 0.92 3.61
N THR A 9 2.02 1.99 3.60
CA THR A 9 3.41 1.98 4.08
C THR A 9 3.68 3.17 5.00
N VAL A 10 4.47 2.94 6.05
CA VAL A 10 5.02 4.01 6.90
C VAL A 10 6.50 4.16 6.59
N LEU A 11 6.92 5.37 6.21
CA LEU A 11 8.29 5.68 5.82
C LEU A 11 8.89 6.73 6.76
N LYS A 12 10.15 6.53 7.16
CA LYS A 12 10.93 7.60 7.79
C LYS A 12 11.16 8.69 6.74
N GLY A 13 11.05 9.97 7.13
CA GLY A 13 11.28 11.10 6.21
C GLY A 13 12.65 11.06 5.52
N SER A 14 13.67 10.47 6.17
CA SER A 14 14.99 10.25 5.57
C SER A 14 14.97 9.38 4.30
N GLN A 15 13.96 8.53 4.14
CA GLN A 15 13.80 7.65 2.96
C GLN A 15 13.35 8.42 1.71
N LEU A 16 12.85 9.65 1.84
CA LEU A 16 12.50 10.50 0.70
C LEU A 16 13.70 10.78 -0.21
N LYS A 17 14.89 10.95 0.39
CA LYS A 17 16.14 11.13 -0.37
C LYS A 17 16.47 9.88 -1.19
N THR A 18 16.36 8.70 -0.58
CA THR A 18 16.58 7.43 -1.25
C THR A 18 15.60 7.20 -2.40
N LEU A 19 14.34 7.62 -2.23
CA LEU A 19 13.33 7.54 -3.30
C LEU A 19 13.69 8.46 -4.48
N GLN A 20 14.10 9.70 -4.21
CA GLN A 20 14.55 10.65 -5.25
C GLN A 20 15.82 10.18 -5.98
N GLU A 21 16.76 9.60 -5.25
CA GLU A 21 17.98 9.00 -5.82
C GLU A 21 17.64 7.83 -6.75
N LEU A 22 16.73 6.95 -6.32
CA LEU A 22 16.27 5.82 -7.13
C LEU A 22 15.61 6.30 -8.43
N GLN A 23 14.73 7.30 -8.35
CA GLN A 23 14.08 7.89 -9.52
C GLN A 23 15.10 8.43 -10.53
N LYS A 24 16.12 9.15 -10.06
CA LYS A 24 17.21 9.67 -10.90
C LYS A 24 18.06 8.57 -11.52
N LEU A 25 18.47 7.58 -10.72
CA LEU A 25 19.33 6.47 -11.15
C LEU A 25 18.69 5.67 -12.29
N ARG A 26 17.38 5.43 -12.17
CA ARG A 26 16.63 4.60 -13.12
C ARG A 26 16.00 5.39 -14.26
N LYS A 27 16.11 6.73 -14.24
CA LYS A 27 15.48 7.65 -15.19
C LYS A 27 13.98 7.38 -15.34
N PHE A 28 13.33 7.05 -14.23
CA PHE A 28 11.90 6.76 -14.22
C PHE A 28 11.09 8.02 -14.47
N THR A 29 10.15 7.95 -15.42
CA THR A 29 9.14 8.99 -15.64
C THR A 29 8.09 8.99 -14.51
N SER A 30 7.79 7.82 -13.98
CA SER A 30 6.99 7.59 -12.77
C SER A 30 7.60 6.44 -11.99
N LEU A 31 7.61 6.53 -10.66
CA LEU A 31 8.15 5.52 -9.76
C LEU A 31 7.00 4.86 -9.01
N ASP A 32 6.92 3.53 -9.06
CA ASP A 32 5.94 2.76 -8.28
C ASP A 32 6.49 2.44 -6.89
N LEU A 33 5.77 2.84 -5.85
CA LEU A 33 6.23 2.63 -4.48
C LEU A 33 6.37 1.14 -4.15
N MET A 34 5.41 0.32 -4.53
CA MET A 34 5.33 -1.08 -4.16
C MET A 34 6.11 -1.99 -5.12
N GLY A 35 6.12 -1.65 -6.41
CA GLY A 35 6.79 -2.38 -7.48
C GLY A 35 8.26 -2.02 -7.67
N ASP A 36 8.67 -0.79 -7.38
CA ASP A 36 10.06 -0.35 -7.55
C ASP A 36 10.77 -0.10 -6.22
N PHE A 37 10.20 0.76 -5.37
CA PHE A 37 10.91 1.26 -4.18
C PHE A 37 11.05 0.22 -3.08
N ILE A 38 9.98 -0.49 -2.70
CA ILE A 38 10.06 -1.54 -1.68
C ILE A 38 11.04 -2.66 -2.09
N PRO A 39 10.99 -3.22 -3.32
CA PRO A 39 11.98 -4.19 -3.78
C PRO A 39 13.41 -3.64 -3.77
N TYR A 40 13.60 -2.37 -4.12
CA TYR A 40 14.91 -1.72 -4.02
C TYR A 40 15.42 -1.67 -2.58
N LEU A 41 14.61 -1.24 -1.61
CA LEU A 41 15.00 -1.20 -0.20
C LEU A 41 15.38 -2.59 0.33
N LEU A 42 14.62 -3.62 -0.04
CA LEU A 42 14.92 -5.01 0.32
C LEU A 42 16.26 -5.46 -0.28
N LYS A 43 16.52 -5.15 -1.55
CA LYS A 43 17.79 -5.47 -2.23
C LYS A 43 18.99 -4.80 -1.56
N GLU A 44 18.83 -3.54 -1.14
CA GLU A 44 19.83 -2.76 -0.41
C GLU A 44 19.93 -3.14 1.08
N LYS A 45 19.26 -4.24 1.51
CA LYS A 45 19.23 -4.72 2.90
C LYS A 45 18.83 -3.64 3.91
N LYS A 46 17.97 -2.70 3.48
CA LYS A 46 17.39 -1.70 4.38
C LYS A 46 16.35 -2.36 5.28
N ASN A 47 16.06 -1.72 6.41
CA ASN A 47 15.09 -2.22 7.36
C ASN A 47 13.66 -2.03 6.82
N VAL A 48 13.07 -3.10 6.29
CA VAL A 48 11.69 -3.18 5.81
C VAL A 48 10.97 -4.25 6.60
N ASN A 49 9.94 -3.87 7.35
CA ASN A 49 9.17 -4.79 8.18
C ASN A 49 7.72 -4.82 7.72
N ALA A 50 7.10 -6.00 7.83
CA ALA A 50 5.67 -6.16 7.62
C ALA A 50 4.91 -5.83 8.91
N TYR A 51 3.69 -5.31 8.74
CA TYR A 51 2.71 -5.17 9.82
C TYR A 51 1.42 -5.85 9.36
N THR A 52 0.99 -6.88 10.07
CA THR A 52 -0.24 -7.62 9.77
C THR A 52 -1.39 -7.04 10.58
N THR A 53 -2.52 -6.82 9.93
CA THR A 53 -3.76 -6.34 10.54
C THR A 53 -4.90 -7.28 10.21
N ASP A 54 -5.86 -7.39 11.12
CA ASP A 54 -7.16 -8.05 10.94
C ASP A 54 -8.29 -7.05 10.67
N ALA A 55 -7.95 -5.76 10.51
CA ALA A 55 -8.90 -4.71 10.14
C ALA A 55 -9.58 -5.01 8.78
N PHE A 56 -10.83 -4.56 8.66
CA PHE A 56 -11.57 -4.64 7.41
C PHE A 56 -10.85 -3.91 6.28
N TRP A 57 -10.69 -4.59 5.14
CA TRP A 57 -10.14 -4.02 3.92
C TRP A 57 -10.83 -4.62 2.70
N TYR A 58 -11.20 -3.76 1.74
CA TYR A 58 -11.86 -4.15 0.51
C TYR A 58 -11.35 -3.31 -0.66
N ASP A 59 -10.98 -3.97 -1.76
CA ASP A 59 -10.47 -3.31 -2.97
C ASP A 59 -11.62 -2.93 -3.90
N VAL A 60 -11.85 -1.63 -4.07
CA VAL A 60 -12.85 -1.06 -4.99
C VAL A 60 -12.21 -0.46 -6.26
N GLY A 61 -10.96 -0.83 -6.58
CA GLY A 61 -10.18 -0.24 -7.66
C GLY A 61 -10.63 -0.57 -9.10
N SER A 62 -11.73 -1.30 -9.28
CA SER A 62 -12.33 -1.56 -10.60
C SER A 62 -13.84 -1.47 -10.54
N ILE A 63 -14.47 -1.20 -11.69
CA ILE A 63 -15.94 -1.09 -11.81
C ILE A 63 -16.61 -2.37 -11.31
N GLU A 64 -16.16 -3.53 -11.79
CA GLU A 64 -16.70 -4.83 -11.36
C GLU A 64 -16.61 -5.05 -9.85
N ARG A 65 -15.52 -4.63 -9.21
CA ARG A 65 -15.36 -4.79 -7.75
C ARG A 65 -16.22 -3.81 -6.97
N TYR A 66 -16.38 -2.60 -7.49
CA TYR A 66 -17.28 -1.60 -6.94
C TYR A 66 -18.75 -2.05 -7.01
N GLU A 67 -19.19 -2.56 -8.17
CA GLU A 67 -20.56 -3.06 -8.37
C GLU A 67 -20.89 -4.27 -7.50
N ARG A 68 -19.88 -5.07 -7.14
CA ARG A 68 -20.02 -6.21 -6.22
C ARG A 68 -19.99 -5.83 -4.74
N LEU A 69 -19.68 -4.59 -4.39
CA LEU A 69 -19.63 -4.17 -2.99
C LEU A 69 -21.05 -4.16 -2.41
N ASP A 70 -21.24 -4.95 -1.35
CA ASP A 70 -22.51 -5.04 -0.64
C ASP A 70 -22.64 -3.90 0.38
N ASN A 71 -23.76 -3.16 0.31
CA ASN A 71 -24.06 -2.07 1.23
C ASN A 71 -24.18 -2.55 2.69
N ASP A 72 -24.65 -3.78 2.92
CA ASP A 72 -24.76 -4.32 4.27
C ASP A 72 -23.37 -4.54 4.90
N ILE A 73 -22.37 -4.90 4.10
CA ILE A 73 -20.97 -5.00 4.54
C ILE A 73 -20.44 -3.60 4.89
N VAL A 74 -20.65 -2.61 4.02
CA VAL A 74 -20.22 -1.22 4.26
C VAL A 74 -20.81 -0.71 5.56
N LYS A 75 -22.11 -0.89 5.76
CA LYS A 75 -22.83 -0.48 6.96
C LYS A 75 -22.23 -1.13 8.22
N LYS A 76 -22.13 -2.46 8.21
CA LYS A 76 -21.58 -3.23 9.33
C LYS A 76 -20.16 -2.80 9.71
N GLU A 77 -19.32 -2.59 8.71
CA GLU A 77 -17.89 -2.38 8.92
C GLU A 77 -17.52 -0.90 9.11
N LEU A 78 -18.32 0.07 8.64
CA LEU A 78 -17.94 1.50 8.59
C LEU A 78 -18.93 2.47 9.26
N ASP A 79 -20.11 2.04 9.73
CA ASP A 79 -21.10 2.93 10.38
C ASP A 79 -20.52 3.70 11.57
N TYR A 80 -19.52 3.14 12.25
CA TYR A 80 -18.85 3.80 13.37
C TYR A 80 -18.14 5.12 12.99
N LEU A 81 -17.88 5.36 11.70
CA LEU A 81 -17.28 6.61 11.20
C LEU A 81 -18.29 7.76 11.09
N LEU A 82 -19.59 7.46 11.17
CA LEU A 82 -20.68 8.45 11.06
C LEU A 82 -21.16 8.95 12.44
N LEU A 83 -20.47 8.58 13.51
CA LEU A 83 -20.73 9.00 14.89
C LEU A 83 -20.29 10.44 15.16
#